data_AF-A0A257J3U9-F1
#
_entry.id   AF-A0A257J3U9-F1
#
_cell.length_a   1.000
_cell.length_b   1.000
_cell.length_c   1.000
_cell.angle_alpha   90.00
_cell.angle_beta   90.00
_cell.angle_gamma   90.00
#
_symmetry.space_group_name_H-M   'P 1'
#
loop_
_entity.id
_entity.type
_entity.pdbx_description
1 polymer ?
#
loop_
_entity_poly.entity_id
_entity_poly.type
_entity_poly.pdbx_seq_one_letter_code
_entity_poly.pdbx_strand_id
1 'polypeptide(L)'
;MVGIGLATRHPAHVYRFFGVWGPLRASVVQPARKAQISDYAEGSEHRLAILVTDPDSDWLGLVRGMKAHGIPFVMTRDPDVALRHKTIFIYPIISGRVLQARHFRALVDHVHTGGSLLTFDFEGGGLQELFGIAGPPKPGLAETMIWGPGPETTGLETARISRTGTEAQIQVLKYEATSGAAVARFESGEPALICHRNVGEACTLGVDLGGLSQRAMNGRAEALAIAYDNAYEPSLDVLYDWLSRFYVRGEPMPWLLAPAPPGKDLSILLTHDIDFTQSVANAQAFSDAMSEGGVKGAFFMQTKYVRDYNDDVFFTDKTAPWVRRLRKAGMEIGSHTVAHTRAFKTFDIGTGRERYPDYEPFVTSRTEARGGSILGELRVSKFLLDHLTGAEVRAFRAGHLANPFRLPEALAASGYYYDSSITANSCLTHLPFQLTEGRSNFALEPVYEFPVTIEDEARPGLGLRFETINVVLEQISRRRGLAVVLLHPDITGEKLAFEKKLIAKWRDRAWFATPSTFGAWWRARDDARVDVVQSGKGWTLTVEAPRDLHNLEIYMPKARITGTSGGNGLKAGGGGVLANMPAGTQSLSWN
;
A
#
# COMPACT_ATOMS: atom_id res chain seq x y z
N MET A 1 14.01 -19.50 70.61
CA MET A 1 13.27 -20.21 69.55
C MET A 1 13.21 -19.26 68.36
N VAL A 2 14.07 -19.49 67.36
CA VAL A 2 14.29 -18.60 66.22
C VAL A 2 13.21 -18.89 65.18
N GLY A 3 12.31 -17.93 64.95
CA GLY A 3 11.34 -17.99 63.86
C GLY A 3 11.99 -17.55 62.55
N ILE A 4 12.31 -18.53 61.70
CA ILE A 4 12.76 -18.30 60.32
C ILE A 4 11.54 -17.88 59.51
N GLY A 5 11.46 -16.59 59.17
CA GLY A 5 10.51 -16.10 58.18
C GLY A 5 10.93 -16.59 56.79
N LEU A 6 10.19 -17.54 56.23
CA LEU A 6 10.24 -17.87 54.82
C LEU A 6 9.76 -16.66 54.02
N ALA A 7 10.70 -15.87 53.51
CA ALA A 7 10.43 -14.89 52.47
C ALA A 7 10.00 -15.64 51.20
N THR A 8 8.70 -15.71 50.94
CA THR A 8 8.16 -16.08 49.64
C THR A 8 8.60 -15.03 48.64
N ARG A 9 9.70 -15.30 47.92
CA ARG A 9 10.09 -14.51 46.74
C ARG A 9 8.97 -14.63 45.71
N HIS A 10 8.19 -13.57 45.53
CA HIS A 10 7.38 -13.43 44.32
C HIS A 10 8.32 -13.54 43.11
N PRO A 11 8.05 -14.41 42.11
CA PRO A 11 8.83 -14.41 40.88
C PRO A 11 8.76 -13.01 40.27
N ALA A 12 9.90 -12.46 39.86
CA ALA A 12 9.96 -11.10 39.34
C ALA A 12 9.00 -10.94 38.16
N HIS A 13 8.14 -9.93 38.21
CA HIS A 13 7.18 -9.60 37.14
C HIS A 13 7.85 -9.11 35.85
N VAL A 14 9.16 -8.81 35.90
CA VAL A 14 9.92 -8.22 34.80
C VAL A 14 11.24 -8.96 34.66
N TYR A 15 11.55 -9.40 33.44
CA TYR A 15 12.86 -9.94 33.09
C TYR A 15 13.82 -8.82 32.69
N ARG A 16 15.03 -8.86 33.27
CA ARG A 16 16.08 -7.87 33.02
C ARG A 16 17.32 -8.52 32.41
N PHE A 17 17.63 -8.14 31.17
CA PHE A 17 18.90 -8.47 30.54
C PHE A 17 20.03 -7.73 31.26
N PHE A 18 21.05 -8.48 31.68
CA PHE A 18 22.17 -7.91 32.42
C PHE A 18 22.94 -6.91 31.56
N GLY A 19 23.11 -5.68 32.06
CA GLY A 19 23.90 -4.65 31.38
C GLY A 19 23.26 -4.06 30.12
N VAL A 20 21.97 -4.29 29.87
CA VAL A 20 21.26 -3.75 28.69
C VAL A 20 20.40 -2.56 29.11
N TRP A 21 20.61 -1.41 28.47
CA TRP A 21 19.79 -0.22 28.66
C TRP A 21 19.71 0.60 27.37
N GLY A 22 18.53 1.10 27.02
CA GLY A 22 18.33 1.88 25.79
C GLY A 22 16.93 1.76 25.19
N PRO A 23 16.64 2.41 24.06
CA PRO A 23 17.58 3.25 23.30
C PRO A 23 17.88 4.59 24.01
N LEU A 24 19.13 5.04 23.93
CA LEU A 24 19.61 6.25 24.64
C LEU A 24 19.21 7.57 23.96
N ARG A 25 19.26 7.61 22.63
CA ARG A 25 18.83 8.79 21.86
C ARG A 25 17.32 8.84 21.86
N ALA A 26 16.72 10.03 21.97
CA ALA A 26 15.27 10.18 21.89
C ALA A 26 14.77 9.97 20.44
N SER A 27 13.59 9.41 20.31
CA SER A 27 12.84 9.36 19.04
C SER A 27 12.06 10.67 18.94
N VAL A 28 12.30 11.44 17.88
CA VAL A 28 11.69 12.76 17.70
C VAL A 28 10.73 12.70 16.54
N VAL A 29 9.44 12.88 16.84
CA VAL A 29 8.40 13.09 15.83
C VAL A 29 8.63 14.46 15.23
N GLN A 30 8.99 14.48 13.95
CA GLN A 30 9.24 15.73 13.24
C GLN A 30 7.91 16.43 12.94
N PRO A 31 7.87 17.77 12.91
CA PRO A 31 6.71 18.47 12.38
C PRO A 31 6.45 18.03 10.94
N ALA A 32 5.22 17.61 10.66
CA ALA A 32 4.82 17.14 9.35
C ALA A 32 4.98 18.23 8.28
N ARG A 33 5.62 17.87 7.15
CA ARG A 33 5.68 18.74 5.97
C ARG A 33 4.39 18.60 5.18
N LYS A 34 3.55 19.64 5.15
CA LYS A 34 2.33 19.66 4.33
C LYS A 34 2.70 19.43 2.85
N ALA A 35 2.18 18.36 2.27
CA ALA A 35 2.31 18.05 0.86
C ALA A 35 1.74 19.21 0.02
N GLN A 36 2.46 19.59 -1.03
CA GLN A 36 2.03 20.63 -1.96
C GLN A 36 1.77 20.02 -3.32
N ILE A 37 0.80 20.56 -4.05
CA ILE A 37 0.55 20.17 -5.45
C ILE A 37 1.82 20.35 -6.30
N SER A 38 2.63 21.37 -5.99
CA SER A 38 3.92 21.64 -6.65
C SER A 38 4.96 20.54 -6.45
N ASP A 39 4.84 19.69 -5.43
CA ASP A 39 5.73 18.53 -5.24
C ASP A 39 5.59 17.52 -6.41
N TYR A 40 4.50 17.62 -7.19
CA TYR A 40 4.13 16.72 -8.29
C TYR A 40 3.96 17.45 -9.63
N ALA A 41 4.49 18.67 -9.78
CA ALA A 41 4.30 19.49 -10.97
C ALA A 41 5.29 19.20 -12.12
N GLU A 42 6.32 18.40 -11.88
CA GLU A 42 7.38 18.09 -12.85
C GLU A 42 7.11 16.77 -13.61
N GLY A 43 7.41 16.77 -14.91
CA GLY A 43 7.31 15.62 -15.80
C GLY A 43 7.09 16.03 -17.25
N SER A 44 7.16 15.08 -18.17
CA SER A 44 6.88 15.33 -19.59
C SER A 44 5.38 15.41 -19.88
N GLU A 45 5.03 15.96 -21.05
CA GLU A 45 3.65 16.10 -21.54
C GLU A 45 2.96 14.74 -21.83
N HIS A 46 3.70 13.63 -21.73
CA HIS A 46 3.20 12.26 -21.94
C HIS A 46 2.68 11.59 -20.64
N ARG A 47 2.65 12.31 -19.51
CA ARG A 47 2.02 11.86 -18.27
C ARG A 47 0.53 12.25 -18.22
N LEU A 48 -0.26 11.58 -17.38
CA LEU A 48 -1.62 12.01 -17.05
C LEU A 48 -1.57 13.35 -16.30
N ALA A 49 -2.16 14.41 -16.85
CA ALA A 49 -2.27 15.68 -16.13
C ALA A 49 -3.48 15.68 -15.18
N ILE A 50 -3.25 15.96 -13.91
CA ILE A 50 -4.31 16.23 -12.94
C ILE A 50 -4.44 17.75 -12.77
N LEU A 51 -5.55 18.32 -13.25
CA LEU A 51 -5.89 19.71 -12.97
C LEU A 51 -6.64 19.79 -11.65
N VAL A 52 -5.95 20.22 -10.60
CA VAL A 52 -6.50 20.37 -9.26
C VAL A 52 -7.20 21.72 -9.14
N THR A 53 -8.54 21.70 -9.19
CA THR A 53 -9.38 22.90 -9.13
C THR A 53 -9.67 23.35 -7.70
N ASP A 54 -9.53 22.46 -6.71
CA ASP A 54 -9.61 22.76 -5.28
C ASP A 54 -8.38 22.19 -4.53
N PRO A 55 -7.49 23.04 -4.00
CA PRO A 55 -6.30 22.58 -3.27
C PRO A 55 -6.59 21.97 -1.89
N ASP A 56 -7.80 22.14 -1.36
CA ASP A 56 -8.24 21.58 -0.07
C ASP A 56 -9.00 20.24 -0.24
N SER A 57 -9.15 19.76 -1.47
CA SER A 57 -9.71 18.45 -1.80
C SER A 57 -8.79 17.27 -1.42
N ASP A 58 -9.28 16.03 -1.55
CA ASP A 58 -8.52 14.80 -1.26
C ASP A 58 -7.55 14.39 -2.39
N TRP A 59 -6.91 15.36 -3.06
CA TRP A 59 -5.97 15.12 -4.16
C TRP A 59 -4.76 14.27 -3.73
N LEU A 60 -4.36 14.30 -2.45
CA LEU A 60 -3.30 13.44 -1.94
C LEU A 60 -3.69 11.95 -1.97
N GLY A 61 -4.99 11.64 -1.89
CA GLY A 61 -5.49 10.28 -2.11
C GLY A 61 -5.23 9.79 -3.54
N LEU A 62 -5.39 10.67 -4.54
CA LEU A 62 -5.06 10.35 -5.94
C LEU A 62 -3.56 10.10 -6.12
N VAL A 63 -2.70 10.91 -5.50
CA VAL A 63 -1.24 10.71 -5.51
C VAL A 63 -0.91 9.30 -5.04
N ARG A 64 -1.42 8.90 -3.85
CA ARG A 64 -1.10 7.61 -3.23
C ARG A 64 -1.60 6.44 -4.09
N GLY A 65 -2.81 6.53 -4.62
CA GLY A 65 -3.37 5.49 -5.47
C GLY A 65 -2.68 5.35 -6.83
N MET A 66 -2.39 6.46 -7.53
CA MET A 66 -1.67 6.42 -8.80
C MET A 66 -0.24 5.89 -8.64
N LYS A 67 0.46 6.31 -7.57
CA LYS A 67 1.79 5.79 -7.23
C LYS A 67 1.79 4.29 -6.96
N ALA A 68 0.84 3.80 -6.16
CA ALA A 68 0.69 2.37 -5.90
C ALA A 68 0.54 1.58 -7.22
N HIS A 69 -0.31 2.08 -8.13
CA HIS A 69 -0.61 1.45 -9.41
C HIS A 69 0.39 1.75 -10.54
N GLY A 70 1.41 2.58 -10.29
CA GLY A 70 2.44 2.89 -11.27
C GLY A 70 1.94 3.72 -12.46
N ILE A 71 0.88 4.51 -12.26
CA ILE A 71 0.33 5.40 -13.27
C ILE A 71 1.15 6.70 -13.26
N PRO A 72 1.68 7.14 -14.41
CA PRO A 72 2.46 8.37 -14.46
C PRO A 72 1.57 9.61 -14.47
N PHE A 73 1.87 10.57 -13.61
CA PHE A 73 1.10 11.80 -13.52
C PHE A 73 1.95 13.04 -13.30
N VAL A 74 1.33 14.19 -13.60
CA VAL A 74 1.71 15.51 -13.08
C VAL A 74 0.48 16.14 -12.46
N MET A 75 0.67 17.03 -11.48
CA MET A 75 -0.42 17.82 -10.90
C MET A 75 -0.17 19.30 -11.13
N THR A 76 -1.22 20.03 -11.50
CA THR A 76 -1.16 21.46 -11.73
C THR A 76 -2.45 22.13 -11.30
N ARG A 77 -2.37 23.42 -10.97
CA ARG A 77 -3.55 24.30 -10.78
C ARG A 77 -3.80 25.20 -11.99
N ASP A 78 -2.91 25.16 -12.98
CA ASP A 78 -2.98 25.97 -14.18
C ASP A 78 -3.62 25.16 -15.33
N PRO A 79 -4.82 25.54 -15.80
CA PRO A 79 -5.46 24.89 -16.94
C PRO A 79 -4.61 24.89 -18.21
N ASP A 80 -3.82 25.95 -18.44
CA ASP A 80 -2.99 26.06 -19.65
C ASP A 80 -1.78 25.10 -19.61
N VAL A 81 -1.35 24.68 -18.41
CA VAL A 81 -0.37 23.59 -18.25
C VAL A 81 -1.04 22.24 -18.50
N ALA A 82 -2.23 22.00 -17.91
CA ALA A 82 -2.94 20.74 -18.10
C ALA A 82 -3.28 20.46 -19.57
N LEU A 83 -3.69 21.50 -20.32
CA LEU A 83 -4.04 21.43 -21.74
C LEU A 83 -2.88 21.07 -22.69
N ARG A 84 -1.63 21.04 -22.20
CA ARG A 84 -0.49 20.54 -22.98
C ARG A 84 -0.46 19.01 -23.06
N HIS A 85 -1.09 18.34 -22.10
CA HIS A 85 -1.10 16.89 -21.99
C HIS A 85 -2.25 16.29 -22.79
N LYS A 86 -2.04 15.11 -23.39
CA LYS A 86 -3.08 14.43 -24.16
C LYS A 86 -4.20 13.87 -23.31
N THR A 87 -3.90 13.45 -22.09
CA THR A 87 -4.88 12.90 -21.16
C THR A 87 -4.94 13.77 -19.90
N ILE A 88 -6.14 14.26 -19.56
CA ILE A 88 -6.39 15.18 -18.45
C ILE A 88 -7.44 14.59 -17.52
N PHE A 89 -7.22 14.64 -16.21
CA PHE A 89 -8.21 14.42 -15.18
C PHE A 89 -8.40 15.71 -14.37
N ILE A 90 -9.59 16.31 -14.43
CA ILE A 90 -9.93 17.49 -13.65
C ILE A 90 -10.57 17.05 -12.32
N TYR A 91 -9.99 17.51 -11.21
CA TYR A 91 -10.36 17.08 -9.87
C TYR A 91 -10.43 18.25 -8.86
N PRO A 92 -11.43 18.29 -7.96
CA PRO A 92 -12.58 17.39 -7.91
C PRO A 92 -13.70 17.79 -8.87
N ILE A 93 -13.75 19.06 -9.28
CA ILE A 93 -14.92 19.64 -9.93
C ILE A 93 -14.55 20.53 -11.13
N ILE A 94 -15.37 20.47 -12.18
CA ILE A 94 -15.43 21.47 -13.25
C ILE A 94 -16.58 22.43 -12.94
N SER A 95 -16.29 23.72 -12.74
CA SER A 95 -17.34 24.75 -12.60
C SER A 95 -16.87 26.13 -13.02
N GLY A 96 -17.83 27.03 -13.31
CA GLY A 96 -17.54 28.43 -13.64
C GLY A 96 -16.95 29.24 -12.48
N ARG A 97 -16.92 28.67 -11.27
CA ARG A 97 -16.27 29.28 -10.09
C ARG A 97 -14.76 29.07 -10.10
N VAL A 98 -14.30 27.98 -10.70
CA VAL A 98 -12.89 27.55 -10.70
C VAL A 98 -12.23 27.65 -12.09
N LEU A 99 -13.03 27.69 -13.16
CA LEU A 99 -12.55 27.83 -14.54
C LEU A 99 -13.21 29.01 -15.26
N GLN A 100 -12.46 29.62 -16.18
CA GLN A 100 -12.93 30.73 -17.03
C GLN A 100 -13.53 30.20 -18.34
N ALA A 101 -14.42 30.98 -18.98
CA ALA A 101 -15.08 30.63 -20.24
C ALA A 101 -14.13 30.22 -21.39
N ARG A 102 -12.91 30.76 -21.41
CA ARG A 102 -11.89 30.35 -22.40
C ARG A 102 -11.38 28.93 -22.15
N HIS A 103 -11.24 28.52 -20.88
CA HIS A 103 -10.77 27.18 -20.51
C HIS A 103 -11.83 26.12 -20.84
N PHE A 104 -13.12 26.43 -20.67
CA PHE A 104 -14.20 25.53 -21.12
C PHE A 104 -14.12 25.24 -22.62
N ARG A 105 -13.95 26.28 -23.44
CA ARG A 105 -13.78 26.12 -24.90
C ARG A 105 -12.53 25.31 -25.23
N ALA A 106 -11.42 25.60 -24.56
CA ALA A 106 -10.17 24.85 -24.77
C ALA A 106 -10.30 23.37 -24.38
N LEU A 107 -11.06 23.02 -23.33
CA LEU A 107 -11.32 21.62 -22.96
C LEU A 107 -12.20 20.90 -23.99
N VAL A 108 -13.19 21.59 -24.57
CA VAL A 108 -14.00 21.07 -25.67
C VAL A 108 -13.13 20.84 -26.91
N ASP A 109 -12.32 21.83 -27.30
CA ASP A 109 -11.40 21.75 -28.43
C ASP A 109 -10.37 20.63 -28.23
N HIS A 110 -9.86 20.46 -26.99
CA HIS A 110 -8.95 19.38 -26.62
C HIS A 110 -9.53 18.00 -26.99
N VAL A 111 -10.76 17.73 -26.58
CA VAL A 111 -11.43 16.45 -26.90
C VAL A 111 -11.76 16.33 -28.39
N HIS A 112 -12.19 17.41 -29.05
CA HIS A 112 -12.45 17.41 -30.50
C HIS A 112 -11.20 17.27 -31.36
N THR A 113 -10.01 17.52 -30.82
CA THR A 113 -8.72 17.34 -31.49
C THR A 113 -7.98 16.06 -31.07
N GLY A 114 -8.68 15.15 -30.38
CA GLY A 114 -8.18 13.81 -30.04
C GLY A 114 -7.67 13.65 -28.61
N GLY A 115 -7.82 14.65 -27.75
CA GLY A 115 -7.49 14.57 -26.33
C GLY A 115 -8.50 13.76 -25.51
N SER A 116 -8.05 13.28 -24.35
CA SER A 116 -8.88 12.56 -23.39
C SER A 116 -9.11 13.39 -22.13
N LEU A 117 -10.35 13.43 -21.65
CA LEU A 117 -10.76 14.21 -20.49
C LEU A 117 -11.57 13.34 -19.51
N LEU A 118 -11.18 13.33 -18.25
CA LEU A 118 -11.89 12.70 -17.14
C LEU A 118 -12.28 13.76 -16.09
N THR A 119 -13.44 13.60 -15.46
CA THR A 119 -13.80 14.36 -14.26
C THR A 119 -14.65 13.53 -13.30
N PHE A 120 -14.74 13.96 -12.04
CA PHE A 120 -15.64 13.40 -11.04
C PHE A 120 -16.95 14.20 -10.98
N ASP A 121 -16.86 15.52 -10.82
CA ASP A 121 -18.00 16.43 -10.66
C ASP A 121 -18.03 17.54 -11.71
N PHE A 122 -19.24 17.97 -12.06
CA PHE A 122 -19.51 18.99 -13.05
C PHE A 122 -20.69 19.89 -12.65
N GLU A 123 -20.40 21.16 -12.41
CA GLU A 123 -21.39 22.23 -12.14
C GLU A 123 -21.41 23.25 -13.27
N GLY A 124 -22.13 22.92 -14.36
CA GLY A 124 -22.43 23.86 -15.45
C GLY A 124 -21.24 24.19 -16.36
N GLY A 125 -21.48 25.02 -17.38
CA GLY A 125 -20.46 25.38 -18.38
C GLY A 125 -20.60 24.67 -19.74
N GLY A 126 -21.73 24.02 -20.01
CA GLY A 126 -22.09 23.54 -21.35
C GLY A 126 -21.35 22.28 -21.84
N LEU A 127 -20.68 21.54 -20.94
CA LEU A 127 -19.95 20.31 -21.31
C LEU A 127 -20.82 19.05 -21.32
N GLN A 128 -22.12 19.15 -21.05
CA GLN A 128 -23.00 17.99 -20.99
C GLN A 128 -22.99 17.16 -22.27
N GLU A 129 -23.04 17.82 -23.42
CA GLU A 129 -22.95 17.18 -24.73
C GLU A 129 -21.58 16.52 -24.95
N LEU A 130 -20.50 17.16 -24.50
CA LEU A 130 -19.14 16.62 -24.57
C LEU A 130 -19.04 15.26 -23.89
N PHE A 131 -19.57 15.15 -22.66
CA PHE A 131 -19.61 13.91 -21.87
C PHE A 131 -20.77 12.97 -22.23
N GLY A 132 -21.69 13.39 -23.11
CA GLY A 132 -22.87 12.62 -23.50
C GLY A 132 -23.83 12.36 -22.33
N ILE A 133 -24.10 13.39 -21.52
CA ILE A 133 -25.00 13.35 -20.36
C ILE A 133 -26.15 14.35 -20.49
N ALA A 134 -27.26 14.12 -19.80
CA ALA A 134 -28.47 14.96 -19.90
C ALA A 134 -28.37 16.28 -19.11
N GLY A 135 -27.58 16.31 -18.04
CA GLY A 135 -27.58 17.39 -17.07
C GLY A 135 -26.54 17.22 -15.97
N PRO A 136 -26.53 18.12 -14.96
CA PRO A 136 -25.65 17.98 -13.80
C PRO A 136 -25.95 16.69 -13.03
N PRO A 137 -24.96 16.12 -12.32
CA PRO A 137 -25.17 14.92 -11.52
C PRO A 137 -26.16 15.15 -10.38
N LYS A 138 -26.79 14.08 -9.94
CA LYS A 138 -27.56 14.05 -8.70
C LYS A 138 -26.74 13.37 -7.61
N PRO A 139 -26.52 14.03 -6.46
CA PRO A 139 -25.89 13.37 -5.33
C PRO A 139 -26.77 12.21 -4.84
N GLY A 140 -26.14 11.11 -4.43
CA GLY A 140 -26.84 9.96 -3.88
C GLY A 140 -25.91 9.04 -3.10
N LEU A 141 -26.42 7.84 -2.83
CA LEU A 141 -25.67 6.74 -2.24
C LEU A 141 -25.65 5.57 -3.22
N ALA A 142 -24.53 4.88 -3.25
CA ALA A 142 -24.36 3.59 -3.88
C ALA A 142 -23.28 2.82 -3.13
N GLU A 143 -23.47 1.52 -2.97
CA GLU A 143 -22.53 0.67 -2.24
C GLU A 143 -21.46 0.08 -3.15
N THR A 144 -21.79 -0.16 -4.41
CA THR A 144 -20.90 -0.82 -5.37
C THR A 144 -20.95 -0.18 -6.76
N MET A 145 -19.86 -0.33 -7.47
CA MET A 145 -19.71 0.02 -8.88
C MET A 145 -19.31 -1.24 -9.64
N ILE A 146 -20.00 -1.53 -10.73
CA ILE A 146 -19.92 -2.80 -11.46
C ILE A 146 -19.57 -2.51 -12.92
N TRP A 147 -18.51 -3.16 -13.39
CA TRP A 147 -18.11 -3.18 -14.80
C TRP A 147 -18.61 -4.48 -15.45
N GLY A 148 -19.13 -4.35 -16.66
CA GLY A 148 -19.39 -5.52 -17.52
C GLY A 148 -18.08 -6.23 -17.91
N PRO A 149 -18.17 -7.45 -18.46
CA PRO A 149 -16.99 -8.15 -18.99
C PRO A 149 -16.29 -7.28 -20.05
N GLY A 150 -14.97 -7.18 -19.93
CA GLY A 150 -14.11 -6.40 -20.83
C GLY A 150 -13.27 -7.27 -21.77
N PRO A 151 -12.47 -6.66 -22.66
CA PRO A 151 -11.59 -7.40 -23.57
C PRO A 151 -10.58 -8.31 -22.85
N GLU A 152 -10.19 -7.95 -21.62
CA GLU A 152 -9.21 -8.67 -20.80
C GLU A 152 -9.85 -9.37 -19.58
N THR A 153 -11.14 -9.13 -19.32
CA THR A 153 -11.83 -9.64 -18.12
C THR A 153 -13.08 -10.41 -18.55
N THR A 154 -13.10 -11.71 -18.28
CA THR A 154 -14.20 -12.60 -18.70
C THR A 154 -15.43 -12.55 -17.79
N GLY A 155 -15.36 -11.87 -16.65
CA GLY A 155 -16.43 -11.74 -15.67
C GLY A 155 -16.67 -10.30 -15.24
N LEU A 156 -17.71 -10.10 -14.41
CA LEU A 156 -17.99 -8.80 -13.79
C LEU A 156 -16.84 -8.42 -12.84
N GLU A 157 -16.44 -7.16 -12.90
CA GLU A 157 -15.57 -6.57 -11.88
C GLU A 157 -16.39 -5.63 -11.01
N THR A 158 -16.17 -5.70 -9.70
CA THR A 158 -16.93 -4.90 -8.73
C THR A 158 -15.96 -4.15 -7.83
N ALA A 159 -16.20 -2.86 -7.64
CA ALA A 159 -15.58 -2.04 -6.63
C ALA A 159 -16.61 -1.62 -5.59
N ARG A 160 -16.27 -1.75 -4.31
CA ARG A 160 -17.04 -1.24 -3.18
C ARG A 160 -16.68 0.21 -2.92
N ILE A 161 -17.70 1.03 -2.80
CA ILE A 161 -17.57 2.48 -2.70
C ILE A 161 -18.04 2.97 -1.33
N SER A 162 -19.13 2.40 -0.83
CA SER A 162 -19.82 2.87 0.37
C SER A 162 -20.55 1.71 1.04
N ARG A 163 -20.96 1.90 2.29
CA ARG A 163 -21.89 0.99 2.95
C ARG A 163 -22.86 1.79 3.81
N THR A 164 -24.14 1.71 3.46
CA THR A 164 -25.18 2.50 4.11
C THR A 164 -25.31 2.09 5.58
N GLY A 165 -25.47 3.08 6.47
CA GLY A 165 -25.60 2.83 7.92
C GLY A 165 -24.27 2.56 8.64
N THR A 166 -23.13 2.86 8.00
CA THR A 166 -21.81 2.80 8.62
C THR A 166 -21.10 4.15 8.54
N GLU A 167 -20.03 4.31 9.30
CA GLU A 167 -19.13 5.48 9.23
C GLU A 167 -18.38 5.62 7.88
N ALA A 168 -18.44 4.60 7.02
CA ALA A 168 -17.85 4.56 5.69
C ALA A 168 -18.81 5.00 4.59
N GLN A 169 -19.69 5.96 4.87
CA GLN A 169 -20.60 6.51 3.87
C GLN A 169 -19.86 7.51 2.96
N ILE A 170 -19.75 7.17 1.68
CA ILE A 170 -19.25 8.06 0.62
C ILE A 170 -20.44 8.48 -0.25
N GLN A 171 -20.54 9.77 -0.53
CA GLN A 171 -21.50 10.32 -1.48
C GLN A 171 -21.04 10.02 -2.91
N VAL A 172 -21.96 9.55 -3.74
CA VAL A 172 -21.71 9.33 -5.17
C VAL A 172 -22.48 10.33 -6.00
N LEU A 173 -22.02 10.53 -7.23
CA LEU A 173 -22.68 11.34 -8.24
C LEU A 173 -23.32 10.43 -9.27
N LYS A 174 -24.65 10.51 -9.39
CA LYS A 174 -25.44 9.74 -10.34
C LYS A 174 -25.70 10.58 -11.58
N TYR A 175 -25.32 10.05 -12.74
CA TYR A 175 -25.48 10.71 -14.03
C TYR A 175 -26.57 10.05 -14.87
N GLU A 176 -27.16 10.82 -15.78
CA GLU A 176 -28.06 10.33 -16.81
C GLU A 176 -27.37 10.42 -18.17
N ALA A 177 -27.19 9.27 -18.82
CA ALA A 177 -26.54 9.18 -20.13
C ALA A 177 -27.51 9.59 -21.25
N THR A 178 -27.00 10.30 -22.25
CA THR A 178 -27.69 10.59 -23.51
C THR A 178 -26.99 9.86 -24.66
N SER A 179 -25.93 10.44 -25.22
CA SER A 179 -25.06 9.82 -26.23
C SER A 179 -23.85 9.09 -25.65
N GLY A 180 -23.54 9.32 -24.37
CA GLY A 180 -22.44 8.68 -23.67
C GLY A 180 -22.74 7.22 -23.35
N ALA A 181 -21.72 6.37 -23.42
CA ALA A 181 -21.83 4.96 -23.04
C ALA A 181 -21.56 4.77 -21.55
N ALA A 182 -22.47 4.09 -20.85
CA ALA A 182 -22.24 3.66 -19.47
C ALA A 182 -21.23 2.50 -19.44
N VAL A 183 -20.00 2.78 -19.04
CA VAL A 183 -18.90 1.80 -18.92
C VAL A 183 -19.02 1.00 -17.62
N ALA A 184 -19.52 1.62 -16.56
CA ALA A 184 -19.84 0.98 -15.31
C ALA A 184 -21.14 1.53 -14.72
N ARG A 185 -21.77 0.74 -13.85
CA ARG A 185 -23.06 1.08 -13.22
C ARG A 185 -22.99 0.88 -11.71
N PHE A 186 -23.78 1.65 -10.98
CA PHE A 186 -24.05 1.37 -9.57
C PHE A 186 -24.95 0.12 -9.45
N GLU A 187 -25.05 -0.46 -8.26
CA GLU A 187 -25.94 -1.62 -8.03
C GLU A 187 -27.40 -1.35 -8.39
N SER A 188 -27.83 -0.09 -8.32
CA SER A 188 -29.17 0.35 -8.65
C SER A 188 -29.43 0.46 -10.16
N GLY A 189 -28.39 0.32 -11.00
CA GLY A 189 -28.46 0.29 -12.46
C GLY A 189 -28.12 1.63 -13.13
N GLU A 190 -28.12 2.74 -12.40
CA GLU A 190 -27.68 4.04 -12.89
C GLU A 190 -26.21 4.02 -13.31
N PRO A 191 -25.83 4.75 -14.39
CA PRO A 191 -24.44 4.90 -14.77
C PRO A 191 -23.56 5.47 -13.64
N ALA A 192 -22.48 4.76 -13.34
CA ALA A 192 -21.44 5.17 -12.40
C ALA A 192 -20.20 5.70 -13.12
N LEU A 193 -20.02 5.33 -14.38
CA LEU A 193 -18.99 5.86 -15.25
C LEU A 193 -19.57 5.95 -16.66
N ILE A 194 -19.57 7.15 -17.22
CA ILE A 194 -20.01 7.40 -18.59
C ILE A 194 -18.81 7.86 -19.39
N CYS A 195 -18.62 7.31 -20.58
CA CYS A 195 -17.63 7.78 -21.54
C CYS A 195 -18.29 8.05 -22.89
N HIS A 196 -18.01 9.21 -23.47
CA HIS A 196 -18.49 9.61 -24.78
C HIS A 196 -17.30 9.75 -25.73
N ARG A 197 -17.31 8.97 -26.81
CA ARG A 197 -16.28 9.00 -27.85
C ARG A 197 -16.60 10.07 -28.86
N ASN A 198 -15.67 11.00 -28.99
CA ASN A 198 -15.63 12.04 -30.01
C ASN A 198 -14.49 11.69 -30.98
N VAL A 199 -13.74 12.69 -31.46
CA VAL A 199 -12.40 12.43 -32.01
C VAL A 199 -11.48 11.91 -30.89
N GLY A 200 -11.57 12.50 -29.70
CA GLY A 200 -11.00 12.02 -28.44
C GLY A 200 -12.04 11.29 -27.56
N GLU A 201 -11.87 11.32 -26.25
CA GLU A 201 -12.76 10.66 -25.28
C GLU A 201 -13.03 11.56 -24.07
N ALA A 202 -14.29 11.73 -23.68
CA ALA A 202 -14.67 12.46 -22.48
C ALA A 202 -15.43 11.52 -21.53
N CYS A 203 -14.96 11.37 -20.30
CA CYS A 203 -15.53 10.49 -19.30
C CYS A 203 -15.88 11.23 -18.00
N THR A 204 -16.98 10.84 -17.36
CA THR A 204 -17.32 11.27 -15.99
C THR A 204 -17.46 10.06 -15.07
N LEU A 205 -16.79 10.11 -13.92
CA LEU A 205 -16.79 9.08 -12.88
C LEU A 205 -17.66 9.56 -11.73
N GLY A 206 -18.65 8.76 -11.32
CA GLY A 206 -19.58 9.07 -10.23
C GLY A 206 -19.02 8.87 -8.82
N VAL A 207 -17.72 8.62 -8.68
CA VAL A 207 -17.04 8.33 -7.40
C VAL A 207 -15.85 9.26 -7.22
N ASP A 208 -15.74 9.87 -6.03
CA ASP A 208 -14.57 10.64 -5.65
C ASP A 208 -13.40 9.67 -5.38
N LEU A 209 -12.61 9.43 -6.42
CA LEU A 209 -11.48 8.50 -6.34
C LEU A 209 -10.41 8.98 -5.33
N GLY A 210 -10.22 10.29 -5.17
CA GLY A 210 -9.30 10.87 -4.19
C GLY A 210 -9.78 10.58 -2.77
N GLY A 211 -11.03 10.93 -2.48
CA GLY A 211 -11.66 10.70 -1.17
C GLY A 211 -11.75 9.21 -0.80
N LEU A 212 -12.12 8.33 -1.73
CA LEU A 212 -12.16 6.88 -1.50
C LEU A 212 -10.76 6.32 -1.22
N SER A 213 -9.75 6.67 -2.04
CA SER A 213 -8.37 6.21 -1.84
C SER A 213 -7.84 6.66 -0.48
N GLN A 214 -8.11 7.92 -0.12
CA GLN A 214 -7.67 8.51 1.12
C GLN A 214 -8.32 7.83 2.34
N ARG A 215 -9.62 7.56 2.29
CA ARG A 215 -10.32 6.82 3.34
C ARG A 215 -9.78 5.41 3.49
N ALA A 216 -9.66 4.68 2.39
CA ALA A 216 -9.28 3.28 2.40
C ALA A 216 -7.83 3.08 2.85
N MET A 217 -6.87 3.79 2.25
CA MET A 217 -5.46 3.70 2.61
C MET A 217 -5.14 4.31 3.99
N ASN A 218 -6.12 4.91 4.68
CA ASN A 218 -6.00 5.33 6.08
C ASN A 218 -6.59 4.31 7.06
N GLY A 219 -7.06 3.15 6.58
CA GLY A 219 -7.71 2.13 7.41
C GLY A 219 -9.10 2.54 7.87
N ARG A 220 -9.81 3.41 7.12
CA ARG A 220 -11.17 3.87 7.44
C ARG A 220 -12.22 3.31 6.47
N ALA A 221 -11.91 2.18 5.83
CA ALA A 221 -12.78 1.47 4.90
C ALA A 221 -13.06 0.02 5.32
N GLU A 222 -12.70 -0.40 6.54
CA GLU A 222 -12.97 -1.76 7.04
C GLU A 222 -14.47 -2.13 6.92
N ALA A 223 -15.36 -1.19 7.24
CA ALA A 223 -16.80 -1.40 7.12
C ALA A 223 -17.27 -1.68 5.67
N LEU A 224 -16.49 -1.29 4.66
CA LEU A 224 -16.77 -1.53 3.24
C LEU A 224 -16.42 -2.96 2.83
N ALA A 225 -15.41 -3.57 3.44
CA ALA A 225 -14.88 -4.86 3.03
C ALA A 225 -15.90 -6.00 3.18
N ILE A 226 -15.85 -6.98 2.27
CA ILE A 226 -16.66 -8.22 2.37
C ILE A 226 -16.26 -9.04 3.61
N ALA A 227 -14.96 -9.11 3.84
CA ALA A 227 -14.35 -9.84 4.94
C ALA A 227 -13.15 -9.04 5.44
N TYR A 228 -12.86 -9.16 6.72
CA TYR A 228 -11.73 -8.46 7.35
C TYR A 228 -10.38 -8.86 6.73
N ASP A 229 -10.18 -10.13 6.40
CA ASP A 229 -8.97 -10.71 5.77
C ASP A 229 -9.35 -11.97 4.96
N ASN A 230 -8.35 -12.70 4.45
CA ASN A 230 -8.50 -14.03 3.83
C ASN A 230 -9.41 -14.10 2.58
N ALA A 231 -9.78 -12.94 2.03
CA ALA A 231 -10.62 -12.80 0.85
C ALA A 231 -10.01 -11.79 -0.12
N TYR A 232 -10.44 -11.83 -1.37
CA TYR A 232 -10.01 -10.88 -2.38
C TYR A 232 -10.93 -9.66 -2.41
N GLU A 233 -10.44 -8.52 -1.92
CA GLU A 233 -11.12 -7.22 -1.95
C GLU A 233 -10.32 -6.19 -2.78
N PRO A 234 -10.62 -6.03 -4.08
CA PRO A 234 -9.77 -5.29 -5.02
C PRO A 234 -10.31 -3.91 -5.40
N SER A 235 -11.13 -3.28 -4.56
CA SER A 235 -11.97 -2.17 -4.99
C SER A 235 -11.18 -0.97 -5.55
N LEU A 236 -10.06 -0.59 -4.92
CA LEU A 236 -9.14 0.40 -5.48
C LEU A 236 -8.39 -0.15 -6.70
N ASP A 237 -8.00 -1.42 -6.66
CA ASP A 237 -7.25 -2.06 -7.74
C ASP A 237 -8.02 -2.09 -9.05
N VAL A 238 -9.35 -2.29 -9.00
CA VAL A 238 -10.24 -2.23 -10.17
C VAL A 238 -10.39 -0.79 -10.69
N LEU A 239 -10.57 0.18 -9.79
CA LEU A 239 -10.74 1.59 -10.16
C LEU A 239 -9.48 2.17 -10.83
N TYR A 240 -8.30 1.89 -10.26
CA TYR A 240 -7.04 2.37 -10.82
C TYR A 240 -6.58 1.56 -12.03
N ASP A 241 -6.92 0.27 -12.14
CA ASP A 241 -6.76 -0.49 -13.39
C ASP A 241 -7.59 0.14 -14.52
N TRP A 242 -8.82 0.58 -14.24
CA TRP A 242 -9.60 1.32 -15.22
C TRP A 242 -8.96 2.68 -15.58
N LEU A 243 -8.48 3.44 -14.59
CA LEU A 243 -7.80 4.73 -14.84
C LEU A 243 -6.52 4.54 -15.66
N SER A 244 -5.75 3.48 -15.40
CA SER A 244 -4.54 3.16 -16.17
C SER A 244 -4.89 2.88 -17.62
N ARG A 245 -5.96 2.11 -17.89
CA ARG A 245 -6.48 1.86 -19.24
C ARG A 245 -7.00 3.13 -19.91
N PHE A 246 -7.63 4.04 -19.19
CA PHE A 246 -8.04 5.35 -19.72
C PHE A 246 -6.82 6.17 -20.18
N TYR A 247 -5.79 6.26 -19.34
CA TYR A 247 -4.51 6.89 -19.69
C TYR A 247 -3.85 6.21 -20.91
N VAL A 248 -3.71 4.89 -20.88
CA VAL A 248 -3.10 4.12 -21.97
C VAL A 248 -3.86 4.33 -23.28
N ARG A 249 -5.19 4.43 -23.28
CA ARG A 249 -5.97 4.70 -24.49
C ARG A 249 -5.69 6.11 -25.02
N GLY A 250 -5.76 7.13 -24.17
CA GLY A 250 -5.65 8.54 -24.56
C GLY A 250 -4.25 9.01 -24.93
N GLU A 251 -3.21 8.48 -24.28
CA GLU A 251 -1.83 8.92 -24.46
C GLU A 251 -1.16 8.25 -25.68
N PRO A 252 -0.53 8.99 -26.61
CA PRO A 252 0.22 8.42 -27.74
C PRO A 252 1.38 7.50 -27.36
N MET A 253 2.15 7.83 -26.32
CA MET A 253 3.31 7.05 -25.87
C MET A 253 3.26 6.78 -24.36
N PRO A 254 2.27 5.97 -23.90
CA PRO A 254 2.03 5.74 -22.49
C PRO A 254 3.09 4.80 -21.92
N TRP A 255 3.31 4.93 -20.61
CA TRP A 255 4.10 3.99 -19.85
C TRP A 255 3.50 3.74 -18.45
N LEU A 256 3.79 2.58 -17.85
CA LEU A 256 3.35 2.21 -16.49
C LEU A 256 4.50 1.53 -15.74
N LEU A 257 4.58 1.71 -14.42
CA LEU A 257 5.52 0.96 -13.58
C LEU A 257 4.90 -0.33 -13.06
N ALA A 258 5.50 -1.46 -13.39
CA ALA A 258 5.00 -2.76 -12.93
C ALA A 258 5.03 -2.87 -11.39
N PRO A 259 3.98 -3.42 -10.75
CA PRO A 259 3.93 -3.60 -9.30
C PRO A 259 4.69 -4.85 -8.80
N ALA A 260 5.19 -5.69 -9.71
CA ALA A 260 6.07 -6.81 -9.38
C ALA A 260 7.26 -6.87 -10.36
N PRO A 261 8.38 -7.53 -10.00
CA PRO A 261 9.48 -7.77 -10.91
C PRO A 261 9.07 -8.53 -12.19
N PRO A 262 9.85 -8.43 -13.29
CA PRO A 262 9.60 -9.16 -14.52
C PRO A 262 9.49 -10.67 -14.32
N GLY A 263 8.58 -11.28 -15.08
CA GLY A 263 8.35 -12.73 -15.05
C GLY A 263 7.73 -13.25 -13.75
N LYS A 264 7.23 -12.35 -12.90
CA LYS A 264 6.54 -12.70 -11.65
C LYS A 264 5.09 -12.24 -11.68
N ASP A 265 4.22 -13.18 -11.33
CA ASP A 265 2.77 -13.04 -11.35
C ASP A 265 2.26 -12.26 -10.14
N LEU A 266 2.98 -12.27 -9.02
CA LEU A 266 2.71 -11.51 -7.79
C LEU A 266 3.95 -11.52 -6.89
N SER A 267 3.93 -10.73 -5.82
CA SER A 267 4.90 -10.82 -4.73
C SER A 267 4.26 -11.47 -3.49
N ILE A 268 4.99 -12.34 -2.80
CA ILE A 268 4.54 -12.97 -1.55
C ILE A 268 5.54 -12.64 -0.44
N LEU A 269 5.04 -12.06 0.65
CA LEU A 269 5.80 -11.91 1.90
C LEU A 269 5.32 -12.98 2.89
N LEU A 270 6.13 -14.01 3.11
CA LEU A 270 5.91 -14.98 4.19
C LEU A 270 6.36 -14.36 5.51
N THR A 271 5.43 -14.14 6.41
CA THR A 271 5.66 -13.45 7.69
C THR A 271 5.12 -14.27 8.85
N HIS A 272 5.83 -14.21 9.98
CA HIS A 272 5.50 -15.00 11.16
C HIS A 272 5.45 -14.14 12.40
N ASP A 273 4.36 -14.18 13.15
CA ASP A 273 4.24 -13.43 14.39
C ASP A 273 4.64 -14.34 15.57
N ILE A 274 5.72 -13.98 16.27
CA ILE A 274 6.22 -14.70 17.44
C ILE A 274 5.76 -13.95 18.69
N ASP A 275 4.56 -14.27 19.14
CA ASP A 275 3.85 -13.64 20.27
C ASP A 275 3.56 -14.63 21.42
N PHE A 276 4.06 -15.86 21.31
CA PHE A 276 3.90 -16.92 22.31
C PHE A 276 5.21 -17.69 22.56
N THR A 277 5.35 -18.20 23.78
CA THR A 277 6.59 -18.87 24.25
C THR A 277 7.04 -20.01 23.32
N GLN A 278 6.13 -20.89 22.90
CA GLN A 278 6.48 -22.04 22.05
C GLN A 278 6.81 -21.62 20.61
N SER A 279 6.24 -20.52 20.13
CA SER A 279 6.46 -19.96 18.80
C SER A 279 7.94 -19.66 18.54
N VAL A 280 8.69 -19.27 19.57
CA VAL A 280 10.13 -18.96 19.43
C VAL A 280 10.94 -20.19 18.97
N ALA A 281 10.65 -21.37 19.53
CA ALA A 281 11.38 -22.59 19.20
C ALA A 281 10.88 -23.16 17.86
N ASN A 282 9.57 -23.17 17.67
CA ASN A 282 8.91 -23.68 16.46
C ASN A 282 9.27 -22.87 15.20
N ALA A 283 9.54 -21.56 15.33
CA ALA A 283 9.95 -20.69 14.24
C ALA A 283 11.13 -21.24 13.42
N GLN A 284 12.01 -22.04 14.04
CA GLN A 284 13.11 -22.69 13.32
C GLN A 284 12.60 -23.63 12.22
N ALA A 285 11.54 -24.40 12.47
CA ALA A 285 11.01 -25.36 11.49
C ALA A 285 10.43 -24.66 10.24
N PHE A 286 9.79 -23.49 10.42
CA PHE A 286 9.31 -22.65 9.33
C PHE A 286 10.50 -22.02 8.57
N SER A 287 11.51 -21.53 9.29
CA SER A 287 12.75 -21.05 8.67
C SER A 287 13.46 -22.13 7.84
N ASP A 288 13.47 -23.37 8.32
CA ASP A 288 14.07 -24.50 7.61
C ASP A 288 13.26 -24.84 6.35
N ALA A 289 11.93 -24.86 6.43
CA ALA A 289 11.05 -25.06 5.28
C ALA A 289 11.23 -23.99 4.19
N MET A 290 11.33 -22.72 4.58
CA MET A 290 11.65 -21.64 3.63
C MET A 290 13.03 -21.83 2.98
N SER A 291 14.03 -22.24 3.76
CA SER A 291 15.39 -22.48 3.25
C SER A 291 15.44 -23.68 2.29
N GLU A 292 14.76 -24.79 2.61
CA GLU A 292 14.57 -25.95 1.73
C GLU A 292 13.86 -25.56 0.42
N GLY A 293 12.90 -24.64 0.52
CA GLY A 293 12.17 -24.09 -0.61
C GLY A 293 12.94 -23.05 -1.44
N GLY A 294 14.13 -22.64 -1.01
CA GLY A 294 14.93 -21.61 -1.68
C GLY A 294 14.34 -20.19 -1.56
N VAL A 295 13.51 -19.94 -0.55
CA VAL A 295 12.84 -18.64 -0.32
C VAL A 295 13.26 -18.03 1.01
N LYS A 296 12.90 -16.77 1.24
CA LYS A 296 13.12 -16.04 2.49
C LYS A 296 11.80 -15.46 2.98
N GLY A 297 11.72 -15.23 4.28
CA GLY A 297 10.58 -14.59 4.94
C GLY A 297 11.02 -13.78 6.16
N ALA A 298 10.04 -13.40 6.98
CA ALA A 298 10.26 -12.58 8.17
C ALA A 298 9.59 -13.18 9.41
N PHE A 299 10.17 -12.86 10.56
CA PHE A 299 9.65 -13.18 11.89
C PHE A 299 9.51 -11.89 12.69
N PHE A 300 8.27 -11.47 12.94
CA PHE A 300 7.91 -10.35 13.79
C PHE A 300 7.93 -10.82 15.25
N MET A 301 8.96 -10.42 15.99
CA MET A 301 9.20 -10.90 17.35
C MET A 301 8.60 -9.94 18.37
N GLN A 302 7.73 -10.43 19.25
CA GLN A 302 7.30 -9.69 20.42
C GLN A 302 8.41 -9.69 21.47
N THR A 303 8.80 -8.52 21.96
CA THR A 303 9.82 -8.39 22.99
C THR A 303 9.22 -8.49 24.40
N LYS A 304 8.49 -9.58 24.69
CA LYS A 304 7.77 -9.78 25.96
C LYS A 304 8.73 -10.03 27.13
N TYR A 305 9.04 -8.97 27.89
CA TYR A 305 9.84 -9.05 29.13
C TYR A 305 9.07 -8.67 30.41
N VAL A 306 7.78 -8.32 30.30
CA VAL A 306 6.88 -8.06 31.43
C VAL A 306 5.81 -9.15 31.47
N ARG A 307 5.72 -9.88 32.59
CA ARG A 307 4.63 -10.83 32.86
C ARG A 307 3.39 -10.07 33.29
N ASP A 308 2.28 -10.28 32.60
CA ASP A 308 1.00 -9.61 32.87
C ASP A 308 -0.19 -10.47 32.40
N TYR A 309 -1.36 -9.85 32.17
CA TYR A 309 -2.58 -10.53 31.72
C TYR A 309 -2.40 -11.33 30.41
N ASN A 310 -1.57 -10.85 29.47
CA ASN A 310 -1.51 -11.42 28.12
C ASN A 310 -0.69 -12.71 28.08
N ASP A 311 0.50 -12.73 28.68
CA ASP A 311 1.38 -13.91 28.69
C ASP A 311 2.50 -13.79 29.75
N ASP A 312 3.22 -14.89 29.94
CA ASP A 312 4.50 -14.95 30.66
C ASP A 312 5.64 -14.29 29.84
N VAL A 313 6.77 -14.04 30.49
CA VAL A 313 7.99 -13.56 29.86
C VAL A 313 8.60 -14.66 29.01
N PHE A 314 8.73 -14.40 27.71
CA PHE A 314 9.40 -15.30 26.78
C PHE A 314 10.51 -14.67 25.96
N PHE A 315 10.78 -13.36 26.06
CA PHE A 315 11.97 -12.75 25.47
C PHE A 315 13.08 -12.59 26.52
N THR A 316 14.01 -13.54 26.53
CA THR A 316 15.02 -13.77 27.59
C THR A 316 16.37 -14.18 27.01
N ASP A 317 17.40 -14.35 27.84
CA ASP A 317 18.72 -14.86 27.42
C ASP A 317 18.65 -16.29 26.85
N LYS A 318 17.60 -17.05 27.19
CA LYS A 318 17.38 -18.40 26.65
C LYS A 318 16.76 -18.39 25.26
N THR A 319 15.93 -17.40 24.95
CA THR A 319 15.12 -17.33 23.73
C THR A 319 15.72 -16.42 22.65
N ALA A 320 16.39 -15.32 23.03
CA ALA A 320 17.12 -14.45 22.08
C ALA A 320 18.12 -15.20 21.16
N PRO A 321 18.85 -16.26 21.61
CA PRO A 321 19.66 -17.08 20.71
C PRO A 321 18.89 -17.75 19.55
N TRP A 322 17.62 -18.09 19.72
CA TRP A 322 16.78 -18.65 18.65
C TRP A 322 16.50 -17.60 17.59
N VAL A 323 16.14 -16.38 17.99
CA VAL A 323 15.94 -15.26 17.05
C VAL A 323 17.24 -14.93 16.29
N ARG A 324 18.40 -15.02 16.96
CA ARG A 324 19.71 -14.91 16.28
C ARG A 324 19.94 -15.97 15.22
N ARG A 325 19.43 -17.20 15.42
CA ARG A 325 19.54 -18.28 14.43
C ARG A 325 18.68 -17.98 13.20
N LEU A 326 17.45 -17.51 13.37
CA LEU A 326 16.59 -17.08 12.25
C LEU A 326 17.29 -16.03 11.38
N ARG A 327 17.87 -15.00 12.01
CA ARG A 327 18.66 -13.99 11.29
C ARG A 327 19.87 -14.60 10.57
N LYS A 328 20.62 -15.51 11.21
CA LYS A 328 21.77 -16.19 10.59
C LYS A 328 21.36 -17.09 9.41
N ALA A 329 20.12 -17.60 9.39
CA ALA A 329 19.54 -18.32 8.26
C ALA A 329 19.09 -17.38 7.12
N GLY A 330 19.29 -16.06 7.26
CA GLY A 330 18.93 -15.05 6.28
C GLY A 330 17.47 -14.61 6.34
N MET A 331 16.74 -14.95 7.42
CA MET A 331 15.38 -14.47 7.65
C MET A 331 15.42 -13.06 8.23
N GLU A 332 14.43 -12.24 7.87
CA GLU A 332 14.27 -10.91 8.45
C GLU A 332 13.67 -10.99 9.85
N ILE A 333 14.15 -10.13 10.75
CA ILE A 333 13.56 -9.95 12.08
C ILE A 333 12.80 -8.62 12.06
N GLY A 334 11.49 -8.70 12.27
CA GLY A 334 10.60 -7.55 12.45
C GLY A 334 10.27 -7.34 13.92
N SER A 335 9.76 -6.16 14.25
CA SER A 335 9.28 -5.82 15.60
C SER A 335 7.79 -6.07 15.74
N HIS A 336 7.38 -6.71 16.84
CA HIS A 336 5.98 -7.03 17.12
C HIS A 336 5.51 -6.52 18.49
N THR A 337 5.80 -5.25 18.78
CA THR A 337 5.52 -4.58 20.07
C THR A 337 6.24 -5.21 21.29
N VAL A 338 6.04 -4.60 22.46
CA VAL A 338 6.47 -5.13 23.76
C VAL A 338 5.30 -5.86 24.43
N ALA A 339 4.15 -5.18 24.57
CA ALA A 339 3.02 -5.63 25.37
C ALA A 339 2.02 -6.52 24.59
N HIS A 340 1.96 -6.38 23.27
CA HIS A 340 0.99 -7.08 22.40
C HIS A 340 -0.47 -6.91 22.86
N THR A 341 -0.85 -5.67 23.20
CA THR A 341 -2.17 -5.37 23.79
C THR A 341 -3.14 -4.75 22.80
N ARG A 342 -4.42 -5.12 22.89
CA ARG A 342 -5.50 -4.48 22.13
C ARG A 342 -5.69 -3.00 22.52
N ALA A 343 -5.22 -2.60 23.70
CA ALA A 343 -5.24 -1.20 24.14
C ALA A 343 -4.28 -0.30 23.33
N PHE A 344 -3.36 -0.89 22.56
CA PHE A 344 -2.39 -0.14 21.75
C PHE A 344 -3.05 0.86 20.79
N LYS A 345 -4.24 0.53 20.28
CA LYS A 345 -5.02 1.41 19.39
C LYS A 345 -5.38 2.77 20.03
N THR A 346 -5.38 2.87 21.36
CA THR A 346 -5.71 4.09 22.11
C THR A 346 -4.52 4.64 22.89
N PHE A 347 -3.31 4.14 22.67
CA PHE A 347 -2.14 4.66 23.37
C PHE A 347 -1.81 6.08 22.91
N ASP A 348 -1.40 6.91 23.87
CA ASP A 348 -0.77 8.18 23.56
C ASP A 348 0.56 7.96 22.85
N ILE A 349 1.00 8.95 22.06
CA ILE A 349 2.22 8.82 21.26
C ILE A 349 3.48 8.55 22.10
N GLY A 350 3.53 9.05 23.33
CA GLY A 350 4.71 8.98 24.20
C GLY A 350 5.63 10.19 24.07
N THR A 351 6.64 10.22 24.92
CA THR A 351 7.65 11.28 25.04
C THR A 351 8.82 11.12 24.08
N GLY A 352 8.99 9.93 23.49
CA GLY A 352 10.15 9.57 22.70
C GLY A 352 11.40 9.29 23.53
N ARG A 353 11.28 9.21 24.86
CA ARG A 353 12.35 8.89 25.81
C ARG A 353 12.17 7.54 26.51
N GLU A 354 11.13 6.79 26.14
CA GLU A 354 10.86 5.45 26.65
C GLU A 354 12.07 4.55 26.38
N ARG A 355 12.51 3.80 27.38
CA ARG A 355 13.73 3.00 27.30
C ARG A 355 13.64 1.77 28.16
N TYR A 356 14.25 0.69 27.71
CA TYR A 356 14.53 -0.47 28.52
C TYR A 356 15.60 -0.16 29.58
N PRO A 357 15.48 -0.66 30.82
CA PRO A 357 14.36 -1.46 31.34
C PRO A 357 13.21 -0.62 31.96
N ASP A 358 13.29 0.72 31.95
CA ASP A 358 12.34 1.62 32.64
C ASP A 358 10.92 1.59 32.04
N TYR A 359 10.78 1.32 30.75
CA TYR A 359 9.49 1.16 30.07
C TYR A 359 8.92 -0.22 30.42
N GLU A 360 7.91 -0.28 31.27
CA GLU A 360 7.29 -1.54 31.72
C GLU A 360 5.77 -1.47 31.46
N PRO A 361 5.32 -1.53 30.18
CA PRO A 361 3.89 -1.53 29.87
C PRO A 361 3.25 -2.77 30.50
N PHE A 362 2.09 -2.59 31.12
CA PHE A 362 1.45 -3.65 31.90
C PHE A 362 0.00 -3.81 31.47
N VAL A 363 -0.33 -4.98 30.90
CA VAL A 363 -1.69 -5.31 30.48
C VAL A 363 -2.51 -5.80 31.66
N THR A 364 -3.63 -5.15 31.95
CA THR A 364 -4.49 -5.46 33.10
C THR A 364 -5.71 -6.30 32.72
N SER A 365 -6.14 -6.21 31.46
CA SER A 365 -7.26 -6.98 30.93
C SER A 365 -7.14 -7.11 29.41
N ARG A 366 -8.09 -7.82 28.80
CA ARG A 366 -8.18 -7.97 27.33
C ARG A 366 -8.17 -6.63 26.57
N THR A 367 -8.64 -5.54 27.18
CA THR A 367 -8.83 -4.24 26.53
C THR A 367 -8.13 -3.09 27.23
N GLU A 368 -7.42 -3.32 28.32
CA GLU A 368 -6.79 -2.28 29.13
C GLU A 368 -5.31 -2.57 29.39
N ALA A 369 -4.51 -1.51 29.34
CA ALA A 369 -3.11 -1.53 29.73
C ALA A 369 -2.72 -0.18 30.32
N ARG A 370 -1.69 -0.17 31.17
CA ARG A 370 -1.12 1.04 31.78
C ARG A 370 0.37 1.14 31.49
N GLY A 371 0.90 2.36 31.53
CA GLY A 371 2.33 2.62 31.30
C GLY A 371 2.80 2.39 29.86
N GLY A 372 1.87 2.16 28.93
CA GLY A 372 2.16 2.00 27.51
C GLY A 372 2.09 3.31 26.73
N SER A 373 2.86 3.40 25.65
CA SER A 373 2.80 4.49 24.66
C SER A 373 3.19 3.96 23.28
N ILE A 374 2.78 4.64 22.21
CA ILE A 374 3.12 4.21 20.84
C ILE A 374 4.64 4.14 20.65
N LEU A 375 5.36 5.22 20.95
CA LEU A 375 6.81 5.27 20.85
C LEU A 375 7.49 4.26 21.76
N GLY A 376 6.95 3.99 22.94
CA GLY A 376 7.45 2.96 23.84
C GLY A 376 7.41 1.56 23.23
N GLU A 377 6.25 1.13 22.72
CA GLU A 377 6.09 -0.17 22.05
C GLU A 377 7.02 -0.31 20.83
N LEU A 378 7.24 0.79 20.10
CA LEU A 378 8.07 0.81 18.90
C LEU A 378 9.57 0.79 19.20
N ARG A 379 10.05 1.76 19.97
CA ARG A 379 11.48 2.05 20.14
C ARG A 379 12.17 1.06 21.06
N VAL A 380 11.47 0.58 22.09
CA VAL A 380 12.01 -0.37 23.05
C VAL A 380 12.11 -1.75 22.41
N SER A 381 11.06 -2.18 21.70
CA SER A 381 11.08 -3.43 20.94
C SER A 381 12.19 -3.44 19.89
N LYS A 382 12.28 -2.38 19.08
CA LYS A 382 13.37 -2.22 18.09
C LYS A 382 14.75 -2.32 18.73
N PHE A 383 14.98 -1.54 19.79
CA PHE A 383 16.28 -1.53 20.47
C PHE A 383 16.67 -2.92 20.98
N LEU A 384 15.75 -3.62 21.64
CA LEU A 384 16.00 -4.95 22.18
C LEU A 384 16.35 -5.95 21.07
N LEU A 385 15.62 -5.94 19.97
CA LEU A 385 15.88 -6.82 18.83
C LEU A 385 17.21 -6.48 18.15
N ASP A 386 17.46 -5.20 17.85
CA ASP A 386 18.72 -4.75 17.24
C ASP A 386 19.91 -5.13 18.14
N HIS A 387 19.83 -4.85 19.44
CA HIS A 387 20.92 -5.05 20.38
C HIS A 387 21.20 -6.53 20.67
N LEU A 388 20.16 -7.33 20.92
CA LEU A 388 20.33 -8.72 21.38
C LEU A 388 20.44 -9.72 20.23
N THR A 389 19.93 -9.36 19.05
CA THR A 389 19.97 -10.25 17.89
C THR A 389 20.97 -9.81 16.84
N GLY A 390 21.37 -8.53 16.84
CA GLY A 390 22.17 -7.90 15.79
C GLY A 390 21.42 -7.79 14.46
N ALA A 391 20.08 -7.87 14.48
CA ALA A 391 19.26 -7.53 13.33
C ALA A 391 19.31 -6.02 13.08
N GLU A 392 18.96 -5.62 11.87
CA GLU A 392 18.62 -4.24 11.56
C GLU A 392 17.11 -4.18 11.35
N VAL A 393 16.35 -3.96 12.42
CA VAL A 393 14.89 -4.02 12.36
C VAL A 393 14.35 -2.82 11.60
N ARG A 394 13.71 -3.05 10.45
CA ARG A 394 13.12 -1.99 9.61
C ARG A 394 11.61 -2.13 9.42
N ALA A 395 11.06 -3.31 9.68
CA ALA A 395 9.64 -3.62 9.57
C ALA A 395 9.00 -3.75 10.95
N PHE A 396 7.76 -3.28 11.06
CA PHE A 396 6.91 -3.39 12.24
C PHE A 396 5.57 -4.03 11.88
N ARG A 397 5.00 -4.75 12.84
CA ARG A 397 3.60 -5.16 12.84
C ARG A 397 3.06 -5.01 14.25
N ALA A 398 1.93 -4.34 14.40
CA ALA A 398 1.29 -4.20 15.69
C ALA A 398 0.69 -5.53 16.17
N GLY A 399 0.79 -5.80 17.47
CA GLY A 399 0.07 -6.91 18.08
C GLY A 399 -1.44 -6.78 17.87
N HIS A 400 -2.11 -7.88 17.56
CA HIS A 400 -3.52 -7.90 17.16
C HIS A 400 -3.89 -6.97 15.99
N LEU A 401 -2.91 -6.57 15.16
CA LEU A 401 -3.08 -5.55 14.12
C LEU A 401 -3.68 -4.23 14.68
N ALA A 402 -3.41 -3.93 15.96
CA ALA A 402 -3.94 -2.75 16.60
C ALA A 402 -3.31 -1.49 16.00
N ASN A 403 -4.15 -0.58 15.48
CA ASN A 403 -3.68 0.44 14.57
C ASN A 403 -3.98 1.87 15.05
N PRO A 404 -3.18 2.46 15.95
CA PRO A 404 -3.44 3.81 16.44
C PRO A 404 -3.29 4.87 15.35
N PHE A 405 -4.03 5.98 15.48
CA PHE A 405 -4.01 7.07 14.49
C PHE A 405 -2.62 7.66 14.25
N ARG A 406 -1.83 7.77 15.33
CA ARG A 406 -0.50 8.37 15.33
C ARG A 406 0.64 7.37 15.10
N LEU A 407 0.31 6.14 14.69
CA LEU A 407 1.31 5.12 14.36
C LEU A 407 2.28 5.56 13.25
N PRO A 408 1.83 6.17 12.14
CA PRO A 408 2.70 6.51 11.01
C PRO A 408 3.91 7.37 11.40
N GLU A 409 3.67 8.48 12.11
CA GLU A 409 4.74 9.39 12.50
C GLU A 409 5.63 8.82 13.62
N ALA A 410 5.08 7.94 14.46
CA ALA A 410 5.83 7.25 15.49
C ALA A 410 6.77 6.18 14.90
N LEU A 411 6.35 5.51 13.82
CA LEU A 411 7.16 4.58 13.04
C LEU A 411 8.35 5.31 12.41
N ALA A 412 8.09 6.42 11.72
CA ALA A 412 9.13 7.25 11.12
C ALA A 412 10.13 7.75 12.18
N ALA A 413 9.64 8.29 13.31
CA ALA A 413 10.46 8.76 14.42
C ALA A 413 11.29 7.66 15.10
N SER A 414 10.87 6.40 14.97
CA SER A 414 11.56 5.22 15.52
C SER A 414 12.47 4.53 14.50
N GLY A 415 12.52 5.02 13.26
CA GLY A 415 13.41 4.50 12.20
C GLY A 415 12.89 3.24 11.50
N TYR A 416 11.57 3.00 11.53
CA TYR A 416 10.94 1.98 10.70
C TYR A 416 10.67 2.54 9.30
N TYR A 417 10.70 1.66 8.31
CA TYR A 417 10.37 2.00 6.92
C TYR A 417 9.10 1.29 6.43
N TYR A 418 8.72 0.20 7.08
CA TYR A 418 7.63 -0.66 6.64
C TYR A 418 6.72 -1.01 7.82
N ASP A 419 5.42 -0.92 7.60
CA ASP A 419 4.36 -1.36 8.50
C ASP A 419 3.54 -2.46 7.82
N SER A 420 2.97 -3.36 8.61
CA SER A 420 2.08 -4.42 8.13
C SER A 420 1.00 -4.67 9.18
N SER A 421 0.32 -3.60 9.57
CA SER A 421 -0.63 -3.55 10.69
C SER A 421 -2.08 -3.37 10.25
N ILE A 422 -2.35 -3.35 8.94
CA ILE A 422 -3.71 -3.25 8.39
C ILE A 422 -3.91 -4.39 7.39
N THR A 423 -5.14 -4.88 7.25
CA THR A 423 -5.47 -5.88 6.23
C THR A 423 -5.68 -5.25 4.85
N ALA A 424 -5.35 -6.00 3.80
CA ALA A 424 -5.58 -5.60 2.41
C ALA A 424 -7.04 -5.25 2.16
N ASN A 425 -7.95 -5.99 2.78
CA ASN A 425 -9.38 -5.76 2.61
C ASN A 425 -9.85 -4.49 3.29
N SER A 426 -9.31 -4.16 4.47
CA SER A 426 -9.62 -2.89 5.16
C SER A 426 -9.11 -1.66 4.39
N CYS A 427 -8.12 -1.86 3.52
CA CYS A 427 -7.54 -0.84 2.65
C CYS A 427 -8.04 -0.90 1.19
N LEU A 428 -8.89 -1.89 0.85
CA LEU A 428 -9.45 -2.11 -0.48
C LEU A 428 -8.40 -2.28 -1.61
N THR A 429 -7.17 -2.68 -1.27
CA THR A 429 -6.06 -2.85 -2.23
C THR A 429 -5.10 -3.93 -1.77
N HIS A 430 -4.58 -4.70 -2.74
CA HIS A 430 -3.46 -5.64 -2.54
C HIS A 430 -2.13 -5.04 -2.98
N LEU A 431 -1.98 -3.70 -2.97
CA LEU A 431 -0.72 -3.03 -3.25
C LEU A 431 -0.20 -2.26 -2.04
N PRO A 432 1.13 -2.16 -1.88
CA PRO A 432 1.71 -1.25 -0.91
C PRO A 432 1.35 0.21 -1.18
N PHE A 433 1.27 1.00 -0.12
CA PHE A 433 1.05 2.43 -0.22
C PHE A 433 1.78 3.18 0.89
N GLN A 434 2.13 4.44 0.60
CA GLN A 434 2.76 5.32 1.57
C GLN A 434 1.75 5.77 2.62
N LEU A 435 2.15 5.81 3.89
CA LEU A 435 1.33 6.28 5.01
C LEU A 435 1.28 7.81 5.08
N THR A 436 0.26 8.34 5.77
CA THR A 436 0.12 9.77 6.04
C THR A 436 0.17 10.05 7.54
N GLU A 437 0.73 11.20 7.90
CA GLU A 437 0.78 11.69 9.29
C GLU A 437 -0.63 11.68 9.90
N GLY A 438 -0.79 11.07 11.08
CA GLY A 438 -2.07 11.02 11.78
C GLY A 438 -3.23 10.39 11.00
N ARG A 439 -2.95 9.66 9.90
CA ARG A 439 -3.95 9.13 8.97
C ARG A 439 -4.87 10.24 8.44
N SER A 440 -4.26 11.34 8.06
CA SER A 440 -4.86 12.56 7.51
C SER A 440 -4.52 12.74 6.03
N ASN A 441 -5.03 13.79 5.39
CA ASN A 441 -4.86 14.07 3.95
C ASN A 441 -3.83 15.16 3.62
N PHE A 442 -3.00 15.58 4.58
CA PHE A 442 -2.14 16.76 4.38
C PHE A 442 -0.63 16.46 4.30
N ALA A 443 -0.13 15.35 4.84
CA ALA A 443 1.31 15.05 4.84
C ALA A 443 1.59 13.54 4.71
N LEU A 444 2.68 13.21 4.03
CA LEU A 444 3.15 11.84 3.82
C LEU A 444 4.28 11.50 4.80
N GLU A 445 4.25 10.30 5.35
CA GLU A 445 5.34 9.72 6.12
C GLU A 445 6.24 8.85 5.23
N PRO A 446 7.55 8.77 5.50
CA PRO A 446 8.47 7.92 4.71
C PRO A 446 8.34 6.43 5.06
N VAL A 447 7.13 5.99 5.39
CA VAL A 447 6.78 4.63 5.83
C VAL A 447 5.72 4.07 4.87
N TYR A 448 5.89 2.82 4.48
CA TYR A 448 4.97 2.13 3.58
C TYR A 448 4.21 1.03 4.32
N GLU A 449 2.91 0.96 4.10
CA GLU A 449 2.06 -0.15 4.54
C GLU A 449 2.19 -1.32 3.56
N PHE A 450 2.36 -2.53 4.09
CA PHE A 450 2.22 -3.81 3.40
C PHE A 450 1.00 -4.54 3.98
N PRO A 451 -0.17 -4.37 3.34
CA PRO A 451 -1.41 -4.85 3.94
C PRO A 451 -1.44 -6.38 4.05
N VAL A 452 -1.89 -6.89 5.21
CA VAL A 452 -2.04 -8.33 5.49
C VAL A 452 -3.16 -8.91 4.63
N THR A 453 -2.85 -9.93 3.84
CA THR A 453 -3.80 -10.59 2.93
C THR A 453 -4.40 -11.83 3.58
N ILE A 454 -3.53 -12.71 4.08
CA ILE A 454 -3.88 -14.03 4.60
C ILE A 454 -3.40 -14.12 6.05
N GLU A 455 -4.25 -14.64 6.93
CA GLU A 455 -3.91 -14.96 8.31
C GLU A 455 -4.47 -16.34 8.71
N ASP A 456 -3.99 -16.88 9.82
CA ASP A 456 -4.14 -18.29 10.19
C ASP A 456 -5.07 -18.56 11.38
N GLU A 457 -5.61 -17.55 12.03
CA GLU A 457 -6.54 -17.66 13.16
C GLU A 457 -8.00 -17.89 12.73
N ALA A 458 -8.39 -17.52 11.50
CA ALA A 458 -9.74 -17.78 11.00
C ALA A 458 -10.05 -19.28 10.89
N ARG A 459 -11.33 -19.63 11.14
CA ARG A 459 -11.86 -20.99 10.99
C ARG A 459 -12.40 -21.23 9.56
N PRO A 460 -12.34 -22.48 9.04
CA PRO A 460 -11.65 -23.65 9.60
C PRO A 460 -10.12 -23.47 9.62
N GLY A 461 -9.40 -24.33 10.34
CA GLY A 461 -7.94 -24.24 10.47
C GLY A 461 -7.22 -24.13 9.12
N LEU A 462 -6.05 -23.47 9.12
CA LEU A 462 -5.37 -23.02 7.90
C LEU A 462 -5.12 -24.15 6.89
N GLY A 463 -4.81 -25.36 7.36
CA GLY A 463 -4.59 -26.52 6.49
C GLY A 463 -5.79 -26.86 5.59
N LEU A 464 -7.01 -26.60 6.07
CA LEU A 464 -8.26 -26.83 5.32
C LEU A 464 -8.62 -25.67 4.39
N ARG A 465 -7.96 -24.50 4.53
CA ARG A 465 -8.24 -23.29 3.75
C ARG A 465 -7.32 -23.13 2.53
N PHE A 466 -6.38 -24.04 2.28
CA PHE A 466 -5.37 -23.87 1.23
C PHE A 466 -5.96 -23.58 -0.16
N GLU A 467 -6.97 -24.33 -0.59
CA GLU A 467 -7.54 -24.14 -1.94
C GLU A 467 -8.26 -22.77 -2.07
N THR A 468 -8.99 -22.34 -1.03
CA THR A 468 -9.63 -21.02 -1.00
C THR A 468 -8.58 -19.89 -1.00
N ILE A 469 -7.51 -20.03 -0.22
CA ILE A 469 -6.41 -19.08 -0.20
C ILE A 469 -5.71 -19.04 -1.58
N ASN A 470 -5.52 -20.19 -2.22
CA ASN A 470 -4.95 -20.24 -3.55
C ASN A 470 -5.83 -19.51 -4.59
N VAL A 471 -7.15 -19.57 -4.47
CA VAL A 471 -8.05 -18.75 -5.31
C VAL A 471 -7.81 -17.26 -5.10
N VAL A 472 -7.66 -16.80 -3.85
CA VAL A 472 -7.34 -15.40 -3.54
C VAL A 472 -6.01 -14.99 -4.19
N LEU A 473 -4.96 -15.82 -4.07
CA LEU A 473 -3.66 -15.54 -4.69
C LEU A 473 -3.72 -15.53 -6.22
N GLU A 474 -4.52 -16.41 -6.85
CA GLU A 474 -4.77 -16.37 -8.30
C GLU A 474 -5.61 -15.16 -8.74
N GLN A 475 -6.36 -14.52 -7.85
CA GLN A 475 -7.04 -13.26 -8.14
C GLN A 475 -6.07 -12.08 -8.05
N ILE A 476 -5.23 -12.05 -7.02
CA ILE A 476 -4.17 -11.03 -6.83
C ILE A 476 -3.16 -11.09 -7.99
N SER A 477 -2.84 -12.29 -8.48
CA SER A 477 -1.88 -12.48 -9.58
C SER A 477 -2.31 -11.82 -10.89
N ARG A 478 -3.61 -11.63 -11.12
CA ARG A 478 -4.14 -10.96 -12.34
C ARG A 478 -3.70 -9.51 -12.45
N ARG A 479 -3.36 -8.89 -11.32
CA ARG A 479 -2.91 -7.49 -11.21
C ARG A 479 -1.49 -7.36 -10.66
N ARG A 480 -0.76 -8.47 -10.57
CA ARG A 480 0.62 -8.51 -10.07
C ARG A 480 0.78 -7.88 -8.68
N GLY A 481 -0.22 -8.09 -7.82
CA GLY A 481 -0.28 -7.50 -6.49
C GLY A 481 0.70 -8.11 -5.48
N LEU A 482 0.58 -7.65 -4.24
CA LEU A 482 1.25 -8.16 -3.06
C LEU A 482 0.31 -9.07 -2.26
N ALA A 483 0.80 -10.21 -1.83
CA ALA A 483 0.17 -11.02 -0.81
C ALA A 483 1.07 -11.13 0.42
N VAL A 484 0.61 -10.60 1.55
CA VAL A 484 1.29 -10.80 2.84
C VAL A 484 0.58 -11.93 3.58
N VAL A 485 1.34 -12.99 3.87
CA VAL A 485 0.85 -14.17 4.60
C VAL A 485 1.39 -14.10 6.02
N LEU A 486 0.48 -14.02 6.98
CA LEU A 486 0.77 -13.99 8.42
C LEU A 486 0.49 -15.37 9.00
N LEU A 487 1.51 -15.99 9.60
CA LEU A 487 1.40 -17.26 10.32
C LEU A 487 1.87 -17.09 11.77
N HIS A 488 1.17 -17.70 12.72
CA HIS A 488 1.69 -17.90 14.07
C HIS A 488 2.38 -19.26 14.12
N PRO A 489 3.69 -19.35 14.46
CA PRO A 489 4.38 -20.63 14.58
C PRO A 489 4.08 -21.32 15.93
N ASP A 490 2.86 -21.21 16.44
CA ASP A 490 2.39 -21.86 17.66
C ASP A 490 2.35 -23.40 17.54
N ILE A 491 2.16 -23.91 16.31
CA ILE A 491 2.21 -25.33 15.98
C ILE A 491 3.04 -25.61 14.72
N THR A 492 3.68 -26.78 14.65
CA THR A 492 4.44 -27.25 13.47
C THR A 492 3.69 -28.28 12.62
N GLY A 493 2.40 -28.46 12.88
CA GLY A 493 1.53 -29.39 12.15
C GLY A 493 0.96 -28.76 10.88
N GLU A 494 -0.33 -28.48 10.87
CA GLU A 494 -1.05 -28.00 9.68
C GLU A 494 -0.52 -26.68 9.10
N LYS A 495 -0.04 -25.74 9.94
CA LYS A 495 0.47 -24.44 9.51
C LYS A 495 1.80 -24.57 8.76
N LEU A 496 2.72 -25.41 9.24
CA LEU A 496 3.97 -25.71 8.54
C LEU A 496 3.71 -26.47 7.23
N ALA A 497 2.75 -27.40 7.23
CA ALA A 497 2.34 -28.10 6.01
C ALA A 497 1.75 -27.14 4.97
N PHE A 498 0.94 -26.17 5.41
CA PHE A 498 0.42 -25.10 4.57
C PHE A 498 1.55 -24.28 3.94
N GLU A 499 2.53 -23.81 4.73
CA GLU A 499 3.68 -23.05 4.22
C GLU A 499 4.44 -23.82 3.15
N LYS A 500 4.78 -25.09 3.43
CA LYS A 500 5.49 -25.95 2.46
C LYS A 500 4.69 -26.10 1.16
N LYS A 501 3.37 -26.31 1.26
CA LYS A 501 2.49 -26.43 0.08
C LYS A 501 2.42 -25.11 -0.69
N LEU A 502 2.39 -23.97 0.01
CA LEU A 502 2.35 -22.64 -0.61
C LEU A 502 3.64 -22.35 -1.39
N ILE A 503 4.80 -22.58 -0.77
CA ILE A 503 6.11 -22.41 -1.42
C ILE A 503 6.20 -23.31 -2.65
N ALA A 504 5.87 -24.59 -2.51
CA ALA A 504 5.90 -25.53 -3.63
C ALA A 504 5.00 -25.11 -4.80
N LYS A 505 3.82 -24.55 -4.51
CA LYS A 505 2.85 -24.10 -5.52
C LYS A 505 3.30 -22.82 -6.24
N TRP A 506 3.90 -21.88 -5.52
CA TRP A 506 4.08 -20.51 -6.01
C TRP A 506 5.52 -20.09 -6.29
N ARG A 507 6.56 -20.81 -5.83
CA ARG A 507 7.97 -20.36 -5.93
C ARG A 507 8.43 -19.94 -7.33
N ASP A 508 7.90 -20.59 -8.37
CA ASP A 508 8.31 -20.29 -9.76
C ASP A 508 7.59 -19.06 -10.32
N ARG A 509 6.35 -18.81 -9.88
CA ARG A 509 5.46 -17.73 -10.36
C ARG A 509 5.52 -16.47 -9.50
N ALA A 510 5.65 -16.60 -8.19
CA ALA A 510 5.69 -15.51 -7.25
C ALA A 510 7.14 -15.07 -6.95
N TRP A 511 7.30 -13.79 -6.59
CA TRP A 511 8.51 -13.32 -5.94
C TRP A 511 8.36 -13.43 -4.42
N PHE A 512 9.05 -14.40 -3.83
CA PHE A 512 9.18 -14.48 -2.38
C PHE A 512 10.30 -13.56 -1.91
N ALA A 513 9.96 -12.63 -1.01
CA ALA A 513 10.90 -11.67 -0.47
C ALA A 513 10.61 -11.41 1.01
N THR A 514 11.61 -10.90 1.71
CA THR A 514 11.39 -10.32 3.04
C THR A 514 10.78 -8.92 2.91
N PRO A 515 10.05 -8.40 3.91
CA PRO A 515 9.51 -7.04 3.91
C PRO A 515 10.55 -5.97 3.54
N SER A 516 11.77 -6.04 4.07
CA SER A 516 12.83 -5.08 3.75
C SER A 516 13.36 -5.20 2.33
N THR A 517 13.44 -6.42 1.78
CA THR A 517 13.91 -6.65 0.41
C THR A 517 12.88 -6.13 -0.60
N PHE A 518 11.62 -6.55 -0.42
CA PHE A 518 10.50 -6.07 -1.23
C PHE A 518 10.30 -4.57 -1.07
N GLY A 519 10.34 -4.06 0.16
CA GLY A 519 10.14 -2.65 0.46
C GLY A 519 11.22 -1.74 -0.11
N ALA A 520 12.49 -2.19 -0.14
CA ALA A 520 13.56 -1.44 -0.78
C ALA A 520 13.32 -1.32 -2.28
N TRP A 521 12.91 -2.41 -2.94
CA TRP A 521 12.51 -2.41 -4.34
C TRP A 521 11.29 -1.52 -4.60
N TRP A 522 10.25 -1.63 -3.77
CA TRP A 522 9.02 -0.85 -3.90
C TRP A 522 9.29 0.65 -3.77
N ARG A 523 10.10 1.05 -2.80
CA ARG A 523 10.48 2.45 -2.62
C ARG A 523 11.33 2.98 -3.78
N ALA A 524 12.24 2.16 -4.31
CA ALA A 524 13.01 2.55 -5.49
C ALA A 524 12.11 2.71 -6.72
N ARG A 525 11.12 1.83 -6.90
CA ARG A 525 10.06 1.98 -7.91
C ARG A 525 9.24 3.27 -7.71
N ASP A 526 8.76 3.52 -6.50
CA ASP A 526 7.87 4.67 -6.20
C ASP A 526 8.57 6.03 -6.37
N ASP A 527 9.87 6.08 -6.05
CA ASP A 527 10.69 7.28 -6.17
C ASP A 527 11.31 7.47 -7.57
N ALA A 528 11.19 6.49 -8.47
CA ALA A 528 11.69 6.59 -9.83
C ALA A 528 10.88 7.61 -10.63
N ARG A 529 11.57 8.59 -11.21
CA ARG A 529 11.00 9.56 -12.14
C ARG A 529 11.30 9.09 -13.55
N VAL A 530 10.25 8.72 -14.26
CA VAL A 530 10.34 8.26 -15.64
C VAL A 530 9.65 9.27 -16.54
N ASP A 531 10.25 9.57 -17.69
CA ASP A 531 9.66 10.45 -18.68
C ASP A 531 9.98 9.96 -20.09
N VAL A 532 9.03 10.17 -20.99
CA VAL A 532 9.22 9.92 -22.41
C VAL A 532 9.07 11.24 -23.15
N VAL A 533 9.97 11.51 -24.09
CA VAL A 533 9.95 12.70 -24.93
C VAL A 533 10.19 12.31 -26.38
N GLN A 534 9.43 12.90 -27.30
CA GLN A 534 9.65 12.74 -28.73
C GLN A 534 10.76 13.68 -29.22
N SER A 535 11.72 13.14 -29.99
CA SER A 535 12.81 13.89 -30.63
C SER A 535 12.85 13.59 -32.13
N GLY A 536 12.29 14.49 -32.93
CA GLY A 536 12.11 14.26 -34.36
C GLY A 536 11.18 13.08 -34.63
N LYS A 537 11.69 12.02 -35.27
CA LYS A 537 10.93 10.78 -35.48
C LYS A 537 11.08 9.77 -34.34
N GLY A 538 12.11 9.92 -33.52
CA GLY A 538 12.41 8.99 -32.44
C GLY A 538 11.87 9.44 -31.09
N TRP A 539 12.12 8.59 -30.10
CA TRP A 539 11.67 8.72 -28.73
C TRP A 539 12.86 8.50 -27.79
N THR A 540 12.84 9.22 -26.67
CA THR A 540 13.79 9.05 -25.59
C THR A 540 13.03 8.82 -24.29
N LEU A 541 13.28 7.68 -23.66
CA LEU A 541 12.90 7.39 -22.28
C LEU A 541 14.04 7.88 -21.38
N THR A 542 13.73 8.67 -20.36
CA THR A 542 14.65 9.04 -19.28
C THR A 542 14.14 8.47 -17.97
N VAL A 543 15.05 7.87 -17.21
CA VAL A 543 14.80 7.34 -15.87
C VAL A 543 15.78 8.03 -14.92
N GLU A 544 15.25 8.83 -14.01
CA GLU A 544 15.97 9.38 -12.86
C GLU A 544 15.57 8.60 -11.61
N ALA A 545 16.54 7.99 -10.95
CA ALA A 545 16.32 7.17 -9.78
C ALA A 545 17.18 7.67 -8.61
N PRO A 546 16.58 8.12 -7.50
CA PRO A 546 17.32 8.48 -6.29
C PRO A 546 17.97 7.28 -5.58
N ARG A 547 17.61 6.06 -5.99
CA ARG A 547 18.11 4.77 -5.47
C ARG A 547 18.41 3.85 -6.63
N ASP A 548 19.21 2.83 -6.35
CA ASP A 548 19.46 1.76 -7.30
C ASP A 548 18.15 1.08 -7.69
N LEU A 549 17.94 0.93 -9.00
CA LEU A 549 16.86 0.17 -9.57
C LEU A 549 17.34 -1.24 -9.92
N HIS A 550 16.62 -2.23 -9.42
CA HIS A 550 16.86 -3.63 -9.72
C HIS A 550 15.58 -4.26 -10.24
N ASN A 551 15.62 -4.75 -11.47
CA ASN A 551 14.51 -5.44 -12.11
C ASN A 551 13.20 -4.65 -12.05
N LEU A 552 13.23 -3.35 -12.32
CA LEU A 552 12.02 -2.56 -12.48
C LEU A 552 11.58 -2.63 -13.94
N GLU A 553 10.37 -3.13 -14.17
CA GLU A 553 9.76 -3.14 -15.50
C GLU A 553 8.94 -1.87 -15.72
N ILE A 554 9.26 -1.15 -16.80
CA ILE A 554 8.51 -0.01 -17.31
C ILE A 554 7.75 -0.51 -18.54
N TYR A 555 6.46 -0.76 -18.37
CA TYR A 555 5.59 -1.22 -19.44
C TYR A 555 5.31 -0.07 -20.41
N MET A 556 5.42 -0.31 -21.73
CA MET A 556 5.20 0.73 -22.75
C MET A 556 4.24 0.20 -23.84
N PRO A 557 2.92 0.17 -23.59
CA PRO A 557 1.96 -0.64 -24.35
C PRO A 557 1.89 -0.30 -25.85
N LYS A 558 2.20 0.95 -26.22
CA LYS A 558 2.15 1.42 -27.62
C LYS A 558 3.54 1.56 -28.25
N ALA A 559 4.62 1.37 -27.49
CA ALA A 559 5.96 1.57 -27.99
C ALA A 559 6.42 0.41 -28.88
N ARG A 560 7.12 0.74 -29.97
CA ARG A 560 7.84 -0.23 -30.80
C ARG A 560 9.34 0.02 -30.64
N ILE A 561 9.91 -0.54 -29.59
CA ILE A 561 11.28 -0.25 -29.20
C ILE A 561 12.24 -1.10 -30.03
N THR A 562 12.84 -0.51 -31.07
CA THR A 562 13.83 -1.18 -31.94
C THR A 562 15.02 -0.26 -32.21
N GLY A 563 16.21 -0.83 -32.42
CA GLY A 563 17.41 -0.05 -32.73
C GLY A 563 17.81 0.93 -31.62
N THR A 564 17.83 0.46 -30.38
CA THR A 564 18.06 1.33 -29.22
C THR A 564 19.49 1.85 -29.13
N SER A 565 19.64 3.06 -28.58
CA SER A 565 20.94 3.66 -28.25
C SER A 565 20.91 4.32 -26.87
N GLY A 566 22.06 4.31 -26.17
CA GLY A 566 22.18 4.80 -24.79
C GLY A 566 21.71 3.79 -23.72
N GLY A 567 21.79 4.20 -22.45
CA GLY A 567 21.17 3.50 -21.32
C GLY A 567 21.78 2.14 -20.96
N ASN A 568 23.02 2.11 -20.44
CA ASN A 568 23.69 0.85 -20.04
C ASN A 568 22.87 0.00 -19.05
N GLY A 569 22.03 0.63 -18.22
CA GLY A 569 21.12 -0.01 -17.27
C GLY A 569 19.67 -0.09 -17.74
N LEU A 570 19.35 0.31 -18.97
CA LEU A 570 18.01 0.29 -19.53
C LEU A 570 17.99 -0.66 -20.75
N LYS A 571 17.21 -1.74 -20.66
CA LYS A 571 17.15 -2.74 -21.73
C LYS A 571 15.74 -2.90 -22.25
N ALA A 572 15.55 -2.73 -23.56
CA ALA A 572 14.29 -3.03 -24.20
C ALA A 572 13.98 -4.54 -24.12
N GLY A 573 12.74 -4.89 -23.81
CA GLY A 573 12.29 -6.28 -23.75
C GLY A 573 10.83 -6.38 -23.30
N GLY A 574 10.13 -7.45 -23.69
CA GLY A 574 8.82 -7.80 -23.12
C GLY A 574 7.72 -6.74 -23.22
N GLY A 575 7.68 -5.92 -24.29
CA GLY A 575 6.68 -4.86 -24.44
C GLY A 575 6.98 -3.57 -23.65
N GLY A 576 8.22 -3.40 -23.19
CA GLY A 576 8.66 -2.20 -22.46
C GLY A 576 10.18 -2.12 -22.28
N VAL A 577 10.59 -1.55 -21.15
CA VAL A 577 12.00 -1.38 -20.75
C VAL A 577 12.23 -1.95 -19.36
N LEU A 578 13.28 -2.76 -19.23
CA LEU A 578 13.80 -3.24 -17.96
C LEU A 578 14.88 -2.30 -17.44
N ALA A 579 14.67 -1.71 -16.27
CA ALA A 579 15.61 -0.86 -15.56
C ALA A 579 16.40 -1.66 -14.50
N ASN A 580 17.72 -1.68 -14.70
CA ASN A 580 18.75 -2.23 -13.83
C ASN A 580 19.91 -1.22 -13.79
N MET A 581 19.78 -0.20 -12.95
CA MET A 581 20.71 0.93 -12.94
C MET A 581 21.02 1.40 -11.52
N PRO A 582 22.24 1.91 -11.27
CA PRO A 582 22.52 2.61 -10.02
C PRO A 582 21.72 3.91 -9.94
N ALA A 583 21.66 4.50 -8.74
CA ALA A 583 21.11 5.82 -8.53
C ALA A 583 21.72 6.86 -9.50
N GLY A 584 20.88 7.74 -10.05
CA GLY A 584 21.24 8.73 -11.05
C GLY A 584 20.26 8.74 -12.22
N THR A 585 20.68 9.33 -13.33
CA THR A 585 19.85 9.49 -14.54
C THR A 585 20.41 8.68 -15.69
N GLN A 586 19.55 7.93 -16.39
CA GLN A 586 19.89 7.25 -17.63
C GLN A 586 18.80 7.47 -18.67
N SER A 587 19.20 7.44 -19.95
CA SER A 587 18.27 7.59 -21.07
C SER A 587 18.48 6.50 -22.11
N LEU A 588 17.38 6.02 -22.67
CA LEU A 588 17.32 5.05 -23.76
C LEU A 588 16.55 5.68 -24.92
N SER A 589 17.14 5.72 -26.11
CA SER A 589 16.49 6.29 -27.30
C SER A 589 16.23 5.22 -28.37
N TRP A 590 15.10 5.32 -29.06
CA TRP A 590 14.72 4.47 -30.20
C TRP A 590 13.98 5.28 -31.27
N ASN A 591 13.82 4.70 -32.47
CA ASN A 591 13.05 5.32 -33.56
C ASN A 591 11.60 4.86 -33.59
#